data_AF-A0A9D9TEV1-F1
#
_entry.id   AF-A0A9D9TEV1-F1
#
_cell.length_a   1.000
_cell.length_b   1.000
_cell.length_c   1.000
_cell.angle_alpha   90.00
_cell.angle_beta   90.00
_cell.angle_gamma   90.00
#
_symmetry.space_group_name_H-M   'P 1'
#
loop_
_entity.id
_entity.type
_entity.pdbx_description
1 polymer ?
#
loop_
_entity_poly.entity_id
_entity_poly.type
_entity_poly.pdbx_seq_one_letter_code
_entity_poly.pdbx_strand_id
1 'polypeptide(L)' 'MIQLIPAIDIIDGKCVRLSQGDYAKKTVYNENPLEVAKMFQDSGITRLHLVDLDGAKAQHIV' A
#
# COMPACT_ATOMS: atom_id res chain seq x y z
N MET A 1 22.88 -6.61 -8.24
CA MET A 1 22.61 -5.33 -7.53
C MET A 1 21.21 -5.43 -6.94
N ILE A 2 21.00 -5.05 -5.68
CA ILE A 2 19.69 -5.14 -5.01
C ILE A 2 18.92 -3.82 -5.25
N GLN A 3 17.63 -3.91 -5.56
CA GLN A 3 16.74 -2.75 -5.73
C GLN A 3 15.70 -2.75 -4.60
N LEU A 4 15.57 -1.62 -3.89
CA LEU A 4 14.51 -1.42 -2.90
C LEU A 4 13.22 -0.96 -3.60
N ILE A 5 12.12 -1.63 -3.32
CA ILE A 5 10.79 -1.28 -3.84
C ILE A 5 9.85 -1.18 -2.63
N PRO A 6 9.53 0.03 -2.14
CA PRO A 6 8.57 0.20 -1.06
C PRO A 6 7.19 -0.26 -1.51
N ALA A 7 6.38 -0.68 -0.54
CA ALA A 7 5.02 -1.14 -0.76
C ALA A 7 4.00 -0.25 -0.04
N ILE A 8 2.88 0.01 -0.70
CA ILE A 8 1.69 0.61 -0.11
C ILE A 8 0.53 -0.33 -0.37
N ASP A 9 -0.09 -0.83 0.70
CA ASP A 9 -1.32 -1.61 0.61
C ASP A 9 -2.50 -0.66 0.93
N ILE A 10 -3.54 -0.67 0.09
CA ILE A 10 -4.70 0.22 0.20
C ILE A 10 -5.94 -0.59 0.59
N ILE A 11 -6.65 -0.13 1.63
CA ILE A 11 -8.03 -0.50 1.95
C ILE A 11 -8.81 0.78 2.25
N ASP A 12 -9.98 0.95 1.64
CA ASP A 12 -10.88 2.08 1.84
C ASP A 12 -10.16 3.44 1.66
N GLY A 13 -9.29 3.52 0.65
CA GLY A 13 -8.49 4.70 0.35
C GLY A 13 -7.35 5.01 1.32
N LYS A 14 -7.07 4.15 2.31
CA LYS A 14 -6.04 4.38 3.35
C LYS A 14 -4.85 3.44 3.22
N CYS A 15 -3.68 3.88 3.67
CA CYS A 15 -2.49 3.03 3.78
C CYS A 15 -2.62 2.08 4.97
N VAL A 16 -2.65 0.79 4.69
CA VAL A 16 -2.78 -0.25 5.71
C VAL A 16 -1.64 -1.26 5.62
N ARG A 17 -1.52 -2.08 6.67
CA ARG A 17 -0.79 -3.34 6.62
C ARG A 17 -1.62 -4.42 7.27
N LEU A 18 -1.68 -5.59 6.64
CA LEU A 18 -2.28 -6.77 7.22
C LEU A 18 -1.22 -7.63 7.91
N SER A 19 -1.51 -8.10 9.11
CA SER A 19 -0.67 -9.09 9.78
C SER A 19 -0.93 -10.46 9.14
N GLN A 20 0.05 -10.99 8.41
CA GLN A 20 -0.07 -12.28 7.69
C GLN A 20 -1.29 -12.36 6.74
N GLY A 21 -1.72 -11.24 6.17
CA GLY A 21 -2.89 -11.19 5.28
C GLY A 21 -4.25 -11.23 5.99
N ASP A 22 -4.28 -11.17 7.31
CA ASP A 22 -5.53 -11.14 8.09
C ASP A 22 -6.15 -9.73 8.10
N TYR A 23 -7.28 -9.57 7.41
CA TYR A 23 -8.04 -8.32 7.31
C TYR A 23 -8.61 -7.84 8.65
N ALA A 24 -8.81 -8.74 9.62
CA ALA A 24 -9.23 -8.35 10.96
C ALA A 24 -8.08 -7.74 11.77
N LYS A 25 -6.83 -8.03 11.38
CA LYS A 25 -5.61 -7.52 12.00
C LYS A 25 -4.91 -6.51 11.08
N LYS A 26 -5.66 -5.45 10.76
CA LYS A 26 -5.16 -4.32 9.98
C LYS A 26 -4.64 -3.20 10.88
N THR A 27 -3.51 -2.62 10.49
CA THR A 27 -2.99 -1.38 11.08
C THR A 27 -3.03 -0.29 10.02
N VAL A 28 -3.64 0.86 10.34
CA VAL A 28 -3.62 2.04 9.48
C VAL A 28 -2.35 2.84 9.78
N TYR A 29 -1.52 3.06 8.76
CA TYR A 29 -0.26 3.81 8.89
C TYR A 29 -0.39 5.26 8.45
N ASN A 30 -1.23 5.51 7.45
CA ASN A 30 -1.49 6.84 6.93
C ASN A 30 -2.88 6.85 6.30
N GLU A 31 -3.57 7.97 6.41
CA GLU A 31 -4.89 8.19 5.82
C GLU A 31 -4.79 8.53 4.32
N ASN A 32 -3.63 8.97 3.83
CA ASN A 32 -3.45 9.42 2.45
C ASN A 32 -2.30 8.69 1.72
N PRO A 33 -2.61 7.70 0.87
CA PRO A 33 -1.62 6.99 0.05
C PRO A 33 -0.82 7.87 -0.90
N LEU A 34 -1.41 8.96 -1.40
CA LEU A 34 -0.74 9.88 -2.31
C LEU A 34 0.41 10.62 -1.62
N GLU A 35 0.23 11.01 -0.36
CA GLU A 35 1.30 11.64 0.42
C GLU A 35 2.46 10.68 0.64
N VAL A 36 2.18 9.43 0.99
CA VAL A 36 3.23 8.41 1.18
C VAL A 36 3.97 8.12 -0.12
N ALA A 37 3.26 8.02 -1.25
CA ALA A 37 3.87 7.84 -2.56
C ALA A 37 4.79 9.01 -2.95
N LYS A 38 4.38 10.25 -2.68
CA LYS A 38 5.20 11.45 -2.89
C LYS A 38 6.46 11.44 -2.03
N MET A 39 6.35 11.09 -0.74
CA MET A 39 7.52 10.97 0.14
C MET A 39 8.54 9.95 -0.40
N PHE A 40 8.09 8.81 -0.93
CA PHE A 40 8.99 7.84 -1.55
C PHE A 40 9.64 8.39 -2.82
N GLN A 41 8.87 9.05 -3.68
CA GLN A 41 9.40 9.71 -4.87
C GLN A 41 10.46 10.76 -4.51
N ASP A 42 10.18 11.59 -3.50
CA ASP A 42 11.09 12.63 -3.01
C ASP A 42 12.37 12.03 -2.39
N SER A 43 12.30 10.79 -1.93
CA SER A 43 13.45 10.01 -1.44
C SER A 43 14.26 9.33 -2.56
N GLY A 44 13.93 9.59 -3.83
CA GLY A 44 14.63 9.03 -4.99
C GLY A 44 14.15 7.64 -5.41
N ILE A 45 13.04 7.15 -4.86
CA ILE A 45 12.44 5.88 -5.28
C ILE A 45 11.71 6.08 -6.61
N THR A 46 12.04 5.25 -7.59
CA THR A 46 11.44 5.31 -8.94
C THR A 46 10.41 4.21 -9.20
N ARG A 47 10.28 3.25 -8.28
CA ARG A 47 9.31 2.14 -8.38
C ARG A 47 8.59 1.96 -7.06
N LEU A 48 7.26 1.92 -7.13
CA LEU A 48 6.38 1.68 -6.01
C LEU A 48 5.60 0.39 -6.26
N HIS A 49 5.54 -0.48 -5.25
CA HIS A 49 4.63 -1.61 -5.26
C HIS A 49 3.31 -1.19 -4.61
N LEU A 50 2.25 -1.07 -5.40
CA LEU A 50 0.94 -0.66 -4.91
C LEU A 50 -0.02 -1.84 -4.99
N VAL A 51 -0.73 -2.13 -3.90
CA VAL A 51 -1.70 -3.22 -3.82
C VAL A 51 -3.05 -2.67 -3.38
N ASP A 52 -4.06 -2.82 -4.23
CA ASP A 52 -5.45 -2.61 -3.85
C ASP A 52 -6.00 -3.90 -3.22
N LEU A 53 -6.20 -3.87 -1.91
CA LEU A 53 -6.71 -5.01 -1.17
C LEU A 53 -8.25 -5.10 -1.20
N ASP A 54 -8.95 -4.01 -1.52
CA ASP A 54 -10.40 -4.06 -1.72
C ASP A 54 -10.71 -4.87 -2.96
N GLY A 55 -10.06 -4.55 -4.09
CA GLY A 55 -10.16 -5.34 -5.32
C GLY A 55 -9.65 -6.77 -5.16
N ALA A 56 -8.53 -6.97 -4.47
CA ALA A 56 -8.00 -8.30 -4.21
C ALA A 56 -8.97 -9.19 -3.41
N LYS A 57 -9.69 -8.61 -2.45
CA LYS A 57 -10.71 -9.31 -1.66
C LYS A 57 -11.99 -9.53 -2.45
N ALA A 58 -12.43 -8.53 -3.22
CA ALA A 58 -13.69 -8.54 -3.93
C ALA A 58 -13.68 -9.48 -5.15
N GLN A 59 -12.50 -9.87 -5.64
CA GLN A 59 -12.30 -10.69 -6.85
C GLN A 59 -12.90 -10.07 -8.12
N HIS A 60 -13.16 -8.76 -8.12
CA HIS A 60 -13.62 -7.98 -9.26
C HIS A 60 -13.02 -6.57 -9.19
N ILE A 61 -13.10 -5.84 -10.31
CA ILE A 61 -12.66 -4.45 -10.37
C ILE A 61 -13.68 -3.60 -9.59
N VAL A 62 -13.19 -2.88 -8.58
CA VAL A 62 -13.98 -2.00 -7.71
C VAL A 62 -13.85 -0.56 -8.19
#